data_AF-A0A060CLD6-F1
#
_entry.id   AF-A0A060CLD6-F1
#
_cell.length_a   1.000
_cell.length_b   1.000
_cell.length_c   1.000
_cell.angle_alpha   90.00
_cell.angle_beta   90.00
_cell.angle_gamma   90.00
#
_symmetry.space_group_name_H-M   'P 1'
#
loop_
_entity.id
_entity.type
_entity.pdbx_description
1 polymer ?
#
loop_
_entity_poly.entity_id
_entity_poly.type
_entity_poly.pdbx_seq_one_letter_code
_entity_poly.pdbx_strand_id
1 'polypeptide(L)'
;MLNSNNHFGIKCKNNWTGQSVNYDDDERQECFRKYRSPLDSYKDHSEFLRNNPRYKFLFDLNPEDYKAWAYGLKTAGYATDRNYPQRL
;
A
#
# COMPACT_ATOMS: atom_id res chain seq x y z
N MET A 1 0.33 1.10 -14.23
CA MET A 1 0.81 1.96 -13.12
C MET A 1 1.18 3.36 -13.56
N LEU A 2 1.96 3.54 -14.63
CA LEU A 2 2.27 4.88 -15.16
C LEU A 2 0.98 5.70 -15.35
N ASN A 3 0.94 6.88 -14.72
CA ASN A 3 -0.19 7.82 -14.69
C ASN A 3 -1.41 7.44 -13.83
N SER A 4 -1.30 6.48 -12.89
CA SER A 4 -2.38 6.22 -11.92
C SER A 4 -2.27 7.00 -10.62
N ASN A 5 -1.14 7.69 -10.39
CA ASN A 5 -0.79 8.33 -9.11
C ASN A 5 -0.83 7.38 -7.90
N ASN A 6 -0.81 6.06 -8.09
CA ASN A 6 -0.79 5.09 -7.01
C ASN A 6 0.65 4.74 -6.63
N HIS A 7 1.24 5.53 -5.73
CA HIS A 7 2.64 5.38 -5.32
C HIS A 7 2.90 4.16 -4.41
N PHE A 8 1.85 3.54 -3.88
CA PHE A 8 1.93 2.52 -2.85
C PHE A 8 1.47 1.14 -3.31
N GLY A 9 1.01 1.01 -4.56
CA GLY A 9 0.51 -0.26 -5.10
C GLY A 9 -0.76 -0.76 -4.40
N ILE A 10 -1.62 0.15 -3.91
CA ILE A 10 -2.82 -0.27 -3.18
C ILE A 10 -3.80 -0.92 -4.15
N LYS A 11 -4.10 -2.20 -3.92
CA LYS A 11 -5.11 -2.97 -4.67
C LYS A 11 -6.52 -2.47 -4.32
N CYS A 12 -7.47 -2.61 -5.24
CA CYS A 12 -8.84 -2.15 -5.03
C CYS A 12 -9.48 -2.77 -3.77
N LYS A 13 -9.27 -4.08 -3.53
CA LYS A 13 -9.96 -4.85 -2.47
C LYS A 13 -11.48 -4.63 -2.54
N ASN A 14 -12.23 -5.08 -1.54
CA ASN A 14 -13.70 -5.16 -1.63
C ASN A 14 -14.41 -3.80 -1.43
N ASN A 15 -13.72 -2.77 -0.92
CA ASN A 15 -14.34 -1.51 -0.50
C ASN A 15 -13.99 -0.30 -1.39
N TRP A 16 -13.19 -0.49 -2.44
CA TRP A 16 -12.83 0.61 -3.34
C TRP A 16 -13.90 0.85 -4.40
N THR A 17 -14.43 2.07 -4.43
CA THR A 17 -15.44 2.52 -5.40
C THR A 17 -14.91 3.62 -6.34
N GLY A 18 -13.66 4.03 -6.17
CA GLY A 18 -13.02 5.07 -6.97
C GLY A 18 -12.49 4.54 -8.30
N GLN A 19 -11.74 5.40 -9.01
CA GLN A 19 -11.10 5.01 -10.27
C GLN A 19 -10.10 3.87 -10.04
N SER A 20 -9.95 2.99 -11.02
CA SER A 20 -8.99 1.89 -10.98
C SER A 20 -8.22 1.77 -12.28
N VAL A 21 -7.16 0.97 -12.23
CA VAL A 21 -6.39 0.53 -13.38
C VAL A 21 -6.04 -0.94 -13.17
N ASN A 22 -6.11 -1.73 -14.24
CA ASN A 22 -5.63 -3.11 -14.20
C ASN A 22 -4.13 -3.15 -14.50
N TYR A 23 -3.39 -3.95 -13.74
CA TYR A 23 -1.97 -4.12 -13.91
C TYR A 23 -1.57 -5.54 -13.53
N ASP A 24 -0.59 -6.10 -14.24
CA ASP A 24 -0.06 -7.42 -13.93
C ASP A 24 1.05 -7.25 -12.87
N ASP A 25 0.80 -7.70 -11.64
CA ASP A 25 1.72 -7.60 -10.49
C ASP A 25 2.03 -8.98 -9.91
N ASP A 26 1.21 -9.49 -8.99
CA ASP A 26 1.27 -10.87 -8.51
C ASP A 26 0.49 -11.82 -9.45
N GLU A 27 -0.67 -11.35 -9.93
CA GLU A 27 -1.54 -12.05 -10.87
C GLU A 27 -1.86 -11.19 -12.10
N ARG A 28 -2.41 -11.81 -13.14
CA ARG A 28 -2.81 -11.07 -14.36
C ARG A 28 -4.03 -10.19 -14.07
N GLN A 29 -3.97 -8.95 -14.57
CA GLN A 29 -5.07 -7.99 -14.56
C GLN A 29 -5.61 -7.68 -13.17
N GLU A 30 -4.72 -7.62 -12.17
CA GLU A 30 -5.10 -7.21 -10.84
C GLU A 30 -5.57 -5.74 -10.79
N CYS A 31 -6.60 -5.49 -10.00
CA CYS A 31 -7.18 -4.16 -9.84
C CYS A 31 -6.37 -3.34 -8.84
N PHE A 32 -5.83 -2.21 -9.31
CA PHE A 32 -5.19 -1.20 -8.47
C PHE A 32 -6.00 0.09 -8.44
N ARG A 33 -5.98 0.74 -7.28
CA ARG A 33 -6.59 2.07 -7.12
C ARG A 33 -5.90 3.07 -8.05
N LYS A 34 -6.67 4.02 -8.57
CA LYS A 34 -6.18 5.16 -9.35
C LYS A 34 -6.64 6.43 -8.68
N TYR A 35 -5.72 7.39 -8.58
CA TYR A 35 -5.93 8.64 -7.89
C TYR A 35 -5.79 9.83 -8.82
N ARG A 36 -6.47 10.93 -8.48
CA ARG A 36 -6.41 12.17 -9.25
C ARG A 36 -5.06 12.87 -9.09
N SER A 37 -4.47 12.78 -7.91
CA SER A 37 -3.15 13.36 -7.59
C SER A 37 -2.29 12.39 -6.75
N PRO A 38 -0.97 12.59 -6.72
CA PRO A 38 -0.10 11.88 -5.79
C PRO A 38 -0.58 12.01 -4.34
N LEU A 39 -0.94 13.23 -3.89
CA LEU A 39 -1.39 13.52 -2.53
C LEU A 39 -2.56 12.63 -2.09
N ASP A 40 -3.52 12.39 -2.98
CA ASP A 40 -4.68 11.54 -2.71
C ASP A 40 -4.22 10.10 -2.36
N SER A 41 -3.17 9.60 -3.01
CA SER A 41 -2.61 8.27 -2.72
C SER A 41 -1.90 8.20 -1.36
N TYR A 42 -1.20 9.26 -0.95
CA TYR A 42 -0.56 9.33 0.37
C TYR A 42 -1.62 9.36 1.48
N LYS A 43 -2.69 10.12 1.27
CA LYS A 43 -3.82 10.17 2.20
C LYS A 43 -4.50 8.82 2.32
N ASP A 44 -4.89 8.21 1.20
CA ASP A 44 -5.55 6.90 1.20
C ASP A 44 -4.67 5.81 1.79
N HIS A 45 -3.36 5.81 1.51
CA HIS A 45 -2.40 4.90 2.14
C HIS A 45 -2.37 5.04 3.66
N SER A 46 -2.30 6.28 4.15
CA SER A 46 -2.29 6.55 5.59
C SER A 46 -3.59 6.09 6.26
N GLU A 47 -4.74 6.35 5.63
CA GLU A 47 -6.05 5.89 6.11
C GLU A 47 -6.19 4.37 6.07
N PHE A 48 -5.69 3.74 5.01
CA PHE A 48 -5.67 2.28 4.85
C PHE A 48 -4.91 1.60 5.99
N LEU A 49 -3.70 2.07 6.31
CA LEU A 49 -2.92 1.54 7.41
C LEU A 49 -3.58 1.81 8.76
N ARG A 50 -4.06 3.04 8.99
CA ARG A 50 -4.66 3.44 10.27
C ARG A 50 -5.96 2.69 10.58
N ASN A 51 -6.82 2.49 9.59
CA ASN A 51 -8.17 1.96 9.78
C ASN A 51 -8.21 0.42 9.73
N ASN A 52 -7.15 -0.25 9.30
CA ASN A 52 -7.10 -1.70 9.22
C ASN A 52 -6.38 -2.28 10.45
N PRO A 53 -7.07 -3.04 11.32
CA PRO A 53 -6.49 -3.60 12.54
C PRO A 53 -5.20 -4.40 12.33
N ARG A 54 -5.04 -5.00 11.14
CA ARG A 54 -3.84 -5.74 10.73
C ARG A 54 -2.56 -4.90 10.79
N TYR A 55 -2.65 -3.58 10.55
CA TYR A 55 -1.51 -2.67 10.50
C TYR A 55 -1.41 -1.76 11.72
N LYS A 56 -2.35 -1.86 12.68
CA LYS A 56 -2.43 -0.93 13.82
C LYS A 56 -1.14 -0.86 14.64
N PHE A 57 -0.47 -1.99 14.82
CA PHE A 57 0.79 -2.08 15.58
C PHE A 57 1.95 -1.29 14.94
N LEU A 58 1.87 -0.95 13.65
CA LEU A 58 2.91 -0.14 13.00
C LEU A 58 2.99 1.26 13.62
N PHE A 59 1.88 1.78 14.14
CA PHE A 59 1.82 3.09 14.77
C PHE A 59 2.41 3.11 16.19
N ASP A 60 2.77 1.96 16.73
CA ASP A 60 3.53 1.85 17.98
C ASP A 60 5.06 1.92 17.72
N LEU A 61 5.49 1.83 16.45
CA LEU A 61 6.88 1.96 16.06
C LEU A 61 7.31 3.43 15.99
N ASN A 62 8.63 3.68 16.09
CA ASN A 62 9.17 5.01 15.84
C ASN A 62 8.86 5.42 14.38
N PRO A 63 8.17 6.56 14.13
CA PRO A 63 7.88 7.03 12.77
C PRO A 63 9.13 7.33 11.93
N GLU A 64 10.28 7.58 12.56
CA GLU A 64 11.55 7.83 11.86
C GLU A 64 12.32 6.53 11.51
N ASP A 65 11.92 5.39 12.06
CA ASP A 65 12.57 4.09 11.78
C ASP A 65 11.93 3.39 10.58
N TYR A 66 12.27 3.86 9.38
CA TYR A 66 11.73 3.30 8.13
C TYR A 66 12.00 1.79 7.98
N LYS A 67 13.07 1.26 8.58
CA LYS A 67 13.38 -0.18 8.52
C LYS A 67 12.39 -0.96 9.35
N ALA A 68 12.14 -0.57 10.60
CA ALA A 68 11.14 -1.21 11.45
C ALA A 68 9.75 -1.19 10.78
N TRP A 69 9.39 -0.07 10.16
CA TRP A 69 8.16 0.04 9.36
C TRP A 69 8.14 -0.95 8.18
N ALA A 70 9.20 -1.04 7.39
CA ALA A 70 9.28 -1.93 6.24
C ALA A 70 9.17 -3.42 6.64
N TYR A 71 9.85 -3.83 7.70
CA TYR A 71 9.73 -5.18 8.27
C TYR A 71 8.33 -5.43 8.85
N GLY A 72 7.75 -4.45 9.53
CA GLY A 72 6.39 -4.52 10.07
C GLY A 72 5.34 -4.69 8.97
N LEU A 73 5.42 -3.88 7.91
CA LEU A 73 4.55 -3.97 6.74
C LEU A 73 4.62 -5.34 6.08
N LYS A 74 5.84 -5.88 5.89
CA LYS A 74 6.02 -7.25 5.39
C LYS A 74 5.37 -8.28 6.31
N THR A 75 5.61 -8.19 7.61
CA THR A 75 5.08 -9.12 8.63
C THR A 75 3.56 -9.10 8.64
N ALA A 76 2.98 -7.91 8.46
CA ALA A 76 1.54 -7.70 8.33
C ALA A 76 0.99 -8.14 6.95
N GLY A 77 1.80 -8.68 6.04
CA GLY A 77 1.35 -9.14 4.72
C GLY A 77 0.93 -8.01 3.78
N TYR A 78 1.58 -6.84 3.88
CA TYR A 78 1.41 -5.74 2.92
C TYR A 78 1.94 -6.10 1.53
N ALA A 79 3.07 -6.81 1.47
CA ALA A 79 3.70 -7.27 0.24
C ALA A 79 4.03 -8.76 0.30
N THR A 80 3.88 -9.45 -0.83
CA THR A 80 4.25 -10.85 -1.06
C THR A 80 5.75 -11.02 -1.33
N ASP A 81 6.41 -9.95 -1.84
CA ASP A 81 7.84 -9.94 -2.13
C ASP A 81 8.67 -10.21 -0.88
N ARG A 82 9.49 -11.26 -0.95
CA ARG A 82 10.41 -11.66 0.13
C ARG A 82 11.45 -10.58 0.43
N ASN A 83 11.76 -9.70 -0.53
CA ASN A 83 12.77 -8.67 -0.40
C ASN A 83 12.19 -7.26 -0.15
N TYR A 84 10.89 -7.15 0.16
CA TYR A 84 10.22 -5.86 0.40
C TYR A 84 10.97 -4.93 1.40
N PRO A 85 11.49 -5.41 2.55
CA PRO A 85 12.20 -4.56 3.50
C PRO A 85 13.57 -4.08 3.02
N GLN A 86 14.19 -4.74 2.04
CA GLN A 86 15.48 -4.36 1.48
C GLN A 86 15.37 -3.40 0.28
N ARG A 87 14.15 -3.18 -0.22
CA ARG A 87 13.86 -2.28 -1.35
C ARG A 87 13.44 -0.87 -0.91
N LEU A 88 13.34 -0.64 0.40
CA LEU A 88 13.01 0.63 1.07
C LEU A 88 14.23 1.13 1.83
#